data_AF-A0A955SH02-F1
#
_entry.id   AF-A0A955SH02-F1
#
_cell.length_a   1.000
_cell.length_b   1.000
_cell.length_c   1.000
_cell.angle_alpha   90.00
_cell.angle_beta   90.00
_cell.angle_gamma   90.00
#
_symmetry.space_group_name_H-M   'P 1'
#
loop_
_entity.id
_entity.type
_entity.pdbx_description
1 polymer ?
#
loop_
_entity_poly.entity_id
_entity_poly.type
_entity_poly.pdbx_seq_one_letter_code
_entity_poly.pdbx_strand_id
1 'polypeptide(L)'
;MKKVYRKFFVALFLLIQINVTKEAMAATLMVTTTADSGAGSFRQAILDANATVGVTDTIEFNIPVDDPGHVYYFEDGQTALGQVTQTTEADDANLNSPDLLYPRSWFRISALSPIPAIVDPVIIDGYSQPGASMTTGEVDDPIDAILKIEIYGDAAGSSILGLWFDAGSDGSTLQGLAIKQFRGSDPAPSHGLFLSSNNNKIEGNFIGPGVDGISGSLNTHGIGIAGSGNVIGGLTPESRNLVSGNNRRGISIYTGASGNFIRRNFIGVNRSGAGALPNFREGVAVFDSADNVIGGGNPIARNIIS
;
A
#
# COMPACT_ATOMS: atom_id res chain seq x y z
N MET A 1 -84.16 35.94 -1.11
CA MET A 1 -83.02 35.44 -0.31
C MET A 1 -82.19 34.49 -1.18
N LYS A 2 -81.09 34.94 -1.78
CA LYS A 2 -80.19 34.09 -2.60
C LYS A 2 -78.96 33.73 -1.75
N LYS A 3 -78.76 32.44 -1.47
CA LYS A 3 -77.58 31.92 -0.75
C LYS A 3 -76.36 31.98 -1.68
N VAL A 4 -75.31 32.67 -1.25
CA VAL A 4 -74.00 32.70 -1.92
C VAL A 4 -73.13 31.59 -1.33
N TYR A 5 -72.77 30.59 -2.13
CA TYR A 5 -71.80 29.56 -1.76
C TYR A 5 -70.38 30.08 -2.08
N ARG A 6 -69.57 30.31 -1.04
CA ARG A 6 -68.17 30.71 -1.16
C ARG A 6 -67.32 29.45 -1.33
N LYS A 7 -66.84 29.17 -2.55
CA LYS A 7 -65.93 28.04 -2.82
C LYS A 7 -64.57 28.32 -2.18
N PHE A 8 -64.18 27.51 -1.20
CA PHE A 8 -62.82 27.47 -0.69
C PHE A 8 -61.91 26.80 -1.72
N PHE A 9 -60.95 27.53 -2.27
CA PHE A 9 -59.82 26.97 -3.01
C PHE A 9 -58.73 26.61 -1.98
N VAL A 10 -58.55 25.30 -1.72
CA VAL A 10 -57.38 24.82 -0.98
C VAL A 10 -56.28 24.62 -2.02
N ALA A 11 -55.29 25.50 -2.05
CA ALA A 11 -54.10 25.33 -2.86
C ALA A 11 -53.23 24.25 -2.23
N LEU A 12 -53.20 23.05 -2.83
CA LEU A 12 -52.28 21.98 -2.49
C LEU A 12 -50.89 22.37 -3.03
N PHE A 13 -50.01 22.89 -2.17
CA PHE A 13 -48.61 23.10 -2.52
C PHE A 13 -47.89 21.75 -2.54
N LEU A 14 -47.59 21.25 -3.73
CA LEU A 14 -46.70 20.11 -3.92
C LEU A 14 -45.26 20.61 -3.74
N LEU A 15 -44.64 20.32 -2.59
CA LEU A 15 -43.21 20.51 -2.38
C LEU A 15 -42.47 19.48 -3.25
N ILE A 16 -41.98 19.91 -4.41
CA ILE A 16 -40.98 19.16 -5.16
C ILE A 16 -39.68 19.27 -4.34
N GLN A 17 -39.37 18.23 -3.57
CA GLN A 17 -38.05 18.03 -2.99
C GLN A 17 -37.09 17.80 -4.16
N ILE A 18 -36.40 18.85 -4.59
CA ILE A 18 -35.27 18.71 -5.51
C ILE A 18 -34.15 18.09 -4.66
N ASN A 19 -34.06 16.76 -4.69
CA ASN A 19 -32.86 16.06 -4.22
C ASN A 19 -31.75 16.39 -5.20
N VAL A 20 -31.08 17.54 -5.02
CA VAL A 20 -29.75 17.74 -5.60
C VAL A 20 -28.86 16.79 -4.80
N THR A 21 -28.62 15.60 -5.34
CA THR A 21 -27.48 14.79 -4.91
C THR A 21 -26.26 15.64 -5.16
N LYS A 22 -25.68 16.21 -4.09
CA LYS A 22 -24.35 16.79 -4.17
C LYS A 22 -23.46 15.62 -4.59
N GLU A 23 -22.97 15.63 -5.83
CA GLU A 23 -21.98 14.66 -6.26
C GLU A 23 -20.82 14.72 -5.26
N ALA A 24 -20.50 13.58 -4.66
CA ALA A 24 -19.29 13.48 -3.86
C ALA A 24 -18.11 13.83 -4.79
N MET A 25 -17.16 14.59 -4.28
CA MET A 25 -15.96 14.96 -5.02
C MET A 25 -14.80 14.22 -4.39
N ALA A 26 -13.92 13.67 -5.22
CA ALA A 26 -12.69 13.03 -4.75
C ALA A 26 -11.91 14.00 -3.84
N ALA A 27 -11.53 13.51 -2.67
CA ALA A 27 -10.78 14.24 -1.67
C ALA A 27 -9.31 13.80 -1.65
N THR A 28 -8.43 14.73 -1.28
CA THR A 28 -7.06 14.40 -0.87
C THR A 28 -7.02 14.33 0.66
N LEU A 29 -6.75 13.14 1.17
CA LEU A 29 -6.73 12.80 2.59
C LEU A 29 -5.27 12.71 3.05
N MET A 30 -4.83 13.74 3.78
CA MET A 30 -3.43 13.87 4.16
C MET A 30 -3.13 13.17 5.49
N VAL A 31 -2.18 12.25 5.46
CA VAL A 31 -1.57 11.64 6.63
C VAL A 31 -0.45 12.54 7.14
N THR A 32 -0.54 12.96 8.39
CA THR A 32 0.38 13.93 9.01
C THR A 32 1.01 13.42 10.29
N THR A 33 0.75 12.17 10.68
CA THR A 33 1.37 11.55 11.87
C THR A 33 1.49 10.04 11.73
N THR A 34 2.46 9.45 12.43
CA THR A 34 2.59 7.98 12.52
C THR A 34 1.72 7.33 13.59
N ALA A 35 0.91 8.09 14.32
CA ALA A 35 -0.02 7.55 15.30
C ALA A 35 -0.95 6.50 14.67
N ASP A 36 -1.22 5.40 15.39
CA ASP A 36 -2.09 4.31 14.89
C ASP A 36 -3.53 4.75 14.63
N SER A 37 -4.01 5.78 15.33
CA SER A 37 -5.38 6.28 15.22
C SER A 37 -5.48 7.77 15.57
N GLY A 38 -6.64 8.37 15.29
CA GLY A 38 -6.91 9.78 15.51
C GLY A 38 -6.72 10.62 14.25
N ALA A 39 -7.01 11.92 14.35
CA ALA A 39 -6.91 12.85 13.23
C ALA A 39 -5.49 12.87 12.63
N GLY A 40 -5.40 12.85 11.30
CA GLY A 40 -4.12 12.84 10.57
C GLY A 40 -3.41 11.48 10.52
N SER A 41 -3.95 10.43 11.16
CA SER A 41 -3.42 9.07 11.04
C SER A 41 -3.81 8.42 9.71
N PHE A 42 -2.98 7.49 9.23
CA PHE A 42 -3.29 6.67 8.06
C PHE A 42 -4.57 5.83 8.23
N ARG A 43 -4.83 5.34 9.45
CA ARG A 43 -6.08 4.65 9.77
C ARG A 43 -7.30 5.55 9.56
N GLN A 44 -7.24 6.79 10.02
CA GLN A 44 -8.33 7.74 9.84
C GLN A 44 -8.51 8.09 8.36
N ALA A 45 -7.42 8.25 7.60
CA ALA A 45 -7.51 8.49 6.16
C ALA A 45 -8.21 7.33 5.40
N ILE A 46 -7.96 6.07 5.77
CA ILE A 46 -8.72 4.93 5.20
C ILE A 46 -10.20 5.01 5.57
N LEU A 47 -10.53 5.33 6.82
CA LEU A 47 -11.93 5.44 7.27
C LEU A 47 -12.65 6.57 6.54
N ASP A 48 -11.98 7.69 6.30
CA ASP A 48 -12.51 8.85 5.59
C ASP A 48 -12.72 8.51 4.10
N ALA A 49 -11.77 7.83 3.45
CA ALA A 49 -11.91 7.36 2.07
C ALA A 49 -13.10 6.42 1.90
N ASN A 50 -13.25 5.46 2.83
CA ASN A 50 -14.37 4.52 2.83
C ASN A 50 -15.74 5.20 3.05
N ALA A 51 -15.78 6.43 3.57
CA ALA A 51 -17.01 7.19 3.76
C ALA A 51 -17.46 7.94 2.49
N THR A 52 -16.58 8.12 1.50
CA THR A 52 -16.87 8.86 0.26
C THR A 52 -17.25 7.91 -0.89
N VAL A 53 -18.43 7.30 -0.81
CA VAL A 53 -18.81 6.20 -1.71
C VAL A 53 -18.82 6.58 -3.20
N GLY A 54 -18.13 5.79 -4.01
CA GLY A 54 -18.21 5.82 -5.48
C GLY A 54 -17.31 6.87 -6.14
N VAL A 55 -16.33 7.42 -5.42
CA VAL A 55 -15.29 8.29 -5.97
C VAL A 55 -13.92 7.82 -5.52
N THR A 56 -12.90 8.05 -6.34
CA THR A 56 -11.53 7.65 -5.99
C THR A 56 -10.84 8.74 -5.19
N ASP A 57 -10.88 8.62 -3.87
CA ASP A 57 -10.12 9.49 -2.97
C ASP A 57 -8.61 9.20 -3.07
N THR A 58 -7.77 10.19 -2.74
CA THR A 58 -6.31 10.05 -2.73
C THR A 58 -5.79 10.23 -1.31
N ILE A 59 -5.09 9.23 -0.78
CA ILE A 59 -4.36 9.30 0.48
C ILE A 59 -2.90 9.68 0.18
N GLU A 60 -2.51 10.85 0.67
CA GLU A 60 -1.14 11.38 0.58
C GLU A 60 -0.50 11.46 1.97
N PHE A 61 0.82 11.59 2.03
CA PHE A 61 1.62 11.64 3.24
C PHE A 61 2.43 12.93 3.28
N ASN A 62 2.37 13.62 4.41
CA ASN A 62 3.21 14.78 4.72
C ASN A 62 3.47 14.79 6.23
N ILE A 63 4.08 13.71 6.72
CA ILE A 63 4.42 13.53 8.12
C ILE A 63 5.62 14.43 8.45
N PRO A 64 5.53 15.29 9.48
CA PRO A 64 6.62 16.17 9.91
C PRO A 64 7.85 15.40 10.40
N VAL A 65 9.04 15.96 10.22
CA VAL A 65 10.31 15.34 10.63
C VAL A 65 10.44 15.17 12.16
N ASP A 66 9.70 15.95 12.94
CA ASP A 66 9.64 15.87 14.41
C ASP A 66 8.58 14.87 14.91
N ASP A 67 7.91 14.13 14.01
CA ASP A 67 6.96 13.10 14.41
C ASP A 67 7.68 11.94 15.17
N PRO A 68 7.11 11.45 16.29
CA PRO A 68 7.74 10.40 17.11
C PRO A 68 8.05 9.08 16.40
N GLY A 69 7.40 8.78 15.27
CA GLY A 69 7.65 7.58 14.48
C GLY A 69 8.64 7.78 13.32
N HIS A 70 9.37 8.90 13.28
CA HIS A 70 10.49 9.09 12.36
C HIS A 70 11.69 8.24 12.79
N VAL A 71 12.16 7.38 11.90
CA VAL A 71 13.21 6.39 12.13
C VAL A 71 14.44 6.71 11.28
N TYR A 72 15.62 6.57 11.89
CA TYR A 72 16.91 6.85 11.29
C TYR A 72 17.80 5.59 11.28
N TYR A 73 18.78 5.58 10.38
CA TYR A 73 19.80 4.54 10.28
C TYR A 73 20.93 4.82 11.28
N PHE A 74 21.35 3.81 12.07
CA PHE A 74 22.47 3.95 13.00
C PHE A 74 23.81 4.11 12.28
N GLU A 75 24.65 4.99 12.82
CA GLU A 75 25.98 5.25 12.31
C GLU A 75 26.98 4.13 12.59
N ASP A 76 27.48 3.49 11.54
CA ASP A 76 28.64 2.59 11.60
C ASP A 76 29.77 3.01 10.63
N GLY A 77 29.64 4.19 10.00
CA GLY A 77 30.53 4.66 8.95
C GLY A 77 30.45 3.85 7.65
N GLN A 78 29.47 2.95 7.50
CA GLN A 78 29.24 2.17 6.30
C GLN A 78 28.23 2.86 5.39
N THR A 79 28.50 2.83 4.08
CA THR A 79 27.59 3.36 3.06
C THR A 79 26.66 2.28 2.48
N ALA A 80 26.68 1.06 3.05
CA ALA A 80 25.99 -0.11 2.53
C ALA A 80 24.67 -0.36 3.29
N LEU A 81 23.57 -0.41 2.54
CA LEU A 81 22.26 -0.81 3.04
C LEU A 81 22.32 -2.27 3.56
N GLY A 82 21.98 -2.53 4.82
CA GLY A 82 21.92 -3.88 5.41
C GLY A 82 22.75 -4.15 6.68
N GLN A 83 23.43 -3.15 7.25
CA GLN A 83 24.17 -3.26 8.53
C GLN A 83 23.46 -2.61 9.73
N VAL A 84 22.18 -2.22 9.60
CA VAL A 84 21.70 -1.07 10.37
C VAL A 84 20.89 -1.41 11.62
N THR A 85 21.34 -0.88 12.76
CA THR A 85 20.52 -0.72 13.98
C THR A 85 19.65 0.54 13.83
N GLN A 86 18.49 0.65 14.47
CA GLN A 86 17.68 1.88 14.42
C GLN A 86 18.27 2.93 15.38
N THR A 87 18.32 4.20 14.98
CA THR A 87 18.81 5.33 15.79
C THR A 87 17.78 6.48 15.83
N THR A 88 18.03 7.52 16.63
CA THR A 88 17.16 8.71 16.75
C THR A 88 17.78 9.97 16.12
N GLU A 89 16.96 10.99 15.82
CA GLU A 89 17.44 12.30 15.32
C GLU A 89 18.44 12.96 16.28
N ALA A 90 18.26 12.78 17.59
CA ALA A 90 19.12 13.35 18.61
C ALA A 90 20.53 12.73 18.60
N ASP A 91 20.62 11.45 18.20
CA ASP A 91 21.88 10.76 18.01
C ASP A 91 22.63 11.31 16.78
N ASP A 92 21.89 11.69 15.72
CA ASP A 92 22.45 12.16 14.44
C ASP A 92 22.72 13.69 14.38
N ALA A 93 21.95 14.52 15.09
CA ALA A 93 21.98 15.99 14.96
C ALA A 93 23.27 16.66 15.47
N ASN A 94 24.10 15.94 16.22
CA ASN A 94 25.32 16.46 16.86
C ASN A 94 26.61 16.05 16.14
N LEU A 95 26.50 15.56 14.91
CA LEU A 95 27.59 14.87 14.24
C LEU A 95 28.28 15.75 13.20
N ASN A 96 29.62 15.68 13.17
CA ASN A 96 30.46 16.50 12.31
C ASN A 96 30.42 16.07 10.83
N SER A 97 29.81 14.93 10.52
CA SER A 97 29.65 14.37 9.18
C SER A 97 28.34 13.58 9.12
N PRO A 98 27.21 14.19 8.74
CA PRO A 98 25.92 13.49 8.68
C PRO A 98 26.00 12.26 7.75
N ASP A 99 25.42 11.14 8.16
CA ASP A 99 25.41 9.87 7.41
C ASP A 99 24.86 10.07 5.97
N LEU A 100 25.52 9.49 4.98
CA LEU A 100 25.06 9.47 3.58
C LEU A 100 23.74 8.71 3.39
N LEU A 101 23.35 7.88 4.37
CA LEU A 101 22.06 7.20 4.44
C LEU A 101 20.99 8.01 5.18
N TYR A 102 21.32 9.15 5.81
CA TYR A 102 20.34 10.04 6.45
C TYR A 102 19.19 10.47 5.51
N PRO A 103 19.42 10.77 4.21
CA PRO A 103 18.34 11.00 3.25
C PRO A 103 17.39 9.81 3.05
N ARG A 104 17.69 8.63 3.59
CA ARG A 104 16.88 7.42 3.56
C ARG A 104 16.18 7.10 4.89
N SER A 105 16.15 8.04 5.85
CA SER A 105 15.24 7.98 7.01
C SER A 105 13.79 7.74 6.57
N TRP A 106 12.93 7.22 7.45
CA TRP A 106 11.54 6.91 7.08
C TRP A 106 10.60 7.02 8.27
N PHE A 107 9.30 7.07 7.99
CA PHE A 107 8.24 7.15 8.99
C PHE A 107 7.61 5.77 9.16
N ARG A 108 7.63 5.23 10.37
CA ARG A 108 7.00 3.96 10.71
C ARG A 108 5.64 4.18 11.33
N ILE A 109 4.59 3.77 10.62
CA ILE A 109 3.22 3.69 11.12
C ILE A 109 2.99 2.28 11.67
N SER A 110 2.98 2.15 13.00
CA SER A 110 2.79 0.86 13.67
C SER A 110 1.31 0.58 13.87
N ALA A 111 0.79 -0.47 13.21
CA ALA A 111 -0.57 -0.92 13.41
C ALA A 111 -0.68 -1.62 14.77
N LEU A 112 -1.52 -1.09 15.67
CA LEU A 112 -1.79 -1.65 17.00
C LEU A 112 -3.05 -2.53 17.04
N SER A 113 -3.76 -2.59 15.92
CA SER A 113 -4.93 -3.42 15.65
C SER A 113 -5.07 -3.63 14.14
N PRO A 114 -5.89 -4.58 13.65
CA PRO A 114 -6.10 -4.77 12.22
C PRO A 114 -6.43 -3.44 11.54
N ILE A 115 -5.75 -3.13 10.43
CA ILE A 115 -6.03 -1.93 9.65
C ILE A 115 -7.43 -2.11 9.03
N PRO A 116 -8.28 -1.07 8.95
CA PRO A 116 -9.60 -1.19 8.36
C PRO A 116 -9.49 -1.67 6.90
N ALA A 117 -10.41 -2.52 6.47
CA ALA A 117 -10.53 -2.89 5.07
C ALA A 117 -10.82 -1.64 4.22
N ILE A 118 -10.22 -1.58 3.04
CA ILE A 118 -10.50 -0.56 2.03
C ILE A 118 -11.68 -1.06 1.21
N VAL A 119 -12.80 -0.34 1.24
CA VAL A 119 -14.09 -0.77 0.65
C VAL A 119 -14.61 0.20 -0.41
N ASP A 120 -13.88 1.27 -0.69
CA ASP A 120 -14.15 2.20 -1.80
C ASP A 120 -12.85 2.45 -2.58
N PRO A 121 -12.90 2.80 -3.88
CA PRO A 121 -11.68 2.97 -4.66
C PRO A 121 -10.79 4.07 -4.08
N VAL A 122 -9.49 3.82 -4.00
CA VAL A 122 -8.54 4.77 -3.39
C VAL A 122 -7.21 4.75 -4.12
N ILE A 123 -6.54 5.90 -4.18
CA ILE A 123 -5.13 6.00 -4.52
C ILE A 123 -4.36 6.21 -3.21
N ILE A 124 -3.50 5.28 -2.83
CA ILE A 124 -2.60 5.42 -1.69
C ILE A 124 -1.21 5.71 -2.24
N ASP A 125 -0.76 6.96 -2.08
CA ASP A 125 0.49 7.45 -2.66
C ASP A 125 1.55 7.71 -1.61
N GLY A 126 2.35 6.70 -1.28
CA GLY A 126 3.51 6.83 -0.40
C GLY A 126 4.64 7.69 -0.97
N TYR A 127 4.67 7.92 -2.28
CA TYR A 127 5.67 8.80 -2.91
C TYR A 127 5.39 10.29 -2.70
N SER A 128 4.19 10.63 -2.20
CA SER A 128 3.85 12.01 -1.82
C SER A 128 4.64 12.52 -0.60
N GLN A 129 5.15 11.62 0.26
CA GLN A 129 5.98 12.02 1.41
C GLN A 129 7.27 12.70 0.94
N PRO A 130 7.59 13.91 1.44
CA PRO A 130 8.82 14.61 1.10
C PRO A 130 10.08 13.74 1.23
N GLY A 131 10.90 13.74 0.18
CA GLY A 131 12.13 12.96 0.08
C GLY A 131 11.96 11.53 -0.44
N ALA A 132 10.74 11.08 -0.74
CA ALA A 132 10.51 9.85 -1.48
C ALA A 132 10.83 10.03 -2.98
N SER A 133 11.17 8.93 -3.66
CA SER A 133 11.40 8.92 -5.11
C SER A 133 11.09 7.56 -5.72
N MET A 134 10.54 7.59 -6.93
CA MET A 134 10.25 6.41 -7.73
C MET A 134 11.51 5.82 -8.36
N THR A 135 11.44 4.55 -8.77
CA THR A 135 12.52 3.91 -9.53
C THR A 135 12.66 4.55 -10.91
N THR A 136 13.89 4.81 -11.35
CA THR A 136 14.15 5.44 -12.66
C THR A 136 14.88 4.53 -13.66
N GLY A 137 15.57 3.48 -13.17
CA GLY A 137 16.37 2.59 -14.01
C GLY A 137 15.58 1.77 -15.04
N GLU A 138 16.26 1.25 -16.06
CA GLU A 138 15.71 0.39 -17.11
C GLU A 138 15.58 -1.08 -16.67
N VAL A 139 14.93 -1.93 -17.47
CA VAL A 139 14.40 -3.27 -17.07
C VAL A 139 15.28 -4.11 -16.15
N ASP A 140 16.59 -4.15 -16.41
CA ASP A 140 17.54 -5.00 -15.69
C ASP A 140 18.30 -4.24 -14.56
N ASP A 141 18.02 -2.95 -14.37
CA ASP A 141 18.63 -2.13 -13.34
C ASP A 141 18.07 -2.45 -11.94
N PRO A 142 18.85 -2.25 -10.87
CA PRO A 142 18.36 -2.28 -9.50
C PRO A 142 17.15 -1.36 -9.27
N ILE A 143 16.41 -1.64 -8.20
CA ILE A 143 15.42 -0.72 -7.66
C ILE A 143 16.16 0.40 -6.93
N ASP A 144 16.14 1.62 -7.45
CA ASP A 144 16.74 2.83 -6.88
C ASP A 144 15.75 3.70 -6.09
N ALA A 145 14.46 3.33 -6.08
CA ALA A 145 13.42 4.03 -5.31
C ALA A 145 13.79 4.31 -3.85
N ILE A 146 13.38 5.47 -3.34
CA ILE A 146 13.44 5.84 -1.93
C ILE A 146 12.02 5.83 -1.40
N LEU A 147 11.69 4.85 -0.57
CA LEU A 147 10.42 4.79 0.14
C LEU A 147 10.59 5.47 1.50
N LYS A 148 9.60 6.28 1.88
CA LYS A 148 9.61 7.03 3.14
C LYS A 148 8.56 6.58 4.14
N ILE A 149 7.61 5.74 3.73
CA ILE A 149 6.52 5.27 4.58
C ILE A 149 6.62 3.76 4.77
N GLU A 150 6.69 3.35 6.03
CA GLU A 150 6.66 1.95 6.45
C GLU A 150 5.38 1.66 7.25
N ILE A 151 4.58 0.72 6.77
CA ILE A 151 3.42 0.17 7.48
C ILE A 151 3.86 -1.11 8.19
N TYR A 152 3.79 -1.10 9.53
CA TYR A 152 4.43 -2.10 10.38
C TYR A 152 3.41 -2.84 11.25
N GLY A 153 3.24 -4.15 11.02
CA GLY A 153 2.15 -4.95 11.56
C GLY A 153 2.41 -5.79 12.82
N ASP A 154 3.58 -5.67 13.47
CA ASP A 154 4.01 -6.60 14.54
C ASP A 154 3.06 -6.65 15.75
N ALA A 155 2.38 -5.52 16.03
CA ALA A 155 1.43 -5.39 17.13
C ALA A 155 -0.05 -5.41 16.68
N ALA A 156 -0.32 -5.67 15.39
CA ALA A 156 -1.68 -5.61 14.88
C ALA A 156 -2.57 -6.74 15.44
N GLY A 157 -1.95 -7.85 15.87
CA GLY A 157 -2.60 -9.08 16.34
C GLY A 157 -2.30 -10.28 15.43
N SER A 158 -2.93 -11.43 15.68
CA SER A 158 -2.76 -12.65 14.88
C SER A 158 -3.82 -12.80 13.78
N SER A 159 -3.46 -13.42 12.65
CA SER A 159 -4.35 -13.70 11.50
C SER A 159 -4.86 -12.44 10.79
N ILE A 160 -3.93 -11.58 10.39
CA ILE A 160 -4.22 -10.25 9.87
C ILE A 160 -3.81 -10.15 8.42
N LEU A 161 -4.72 -9.61 7.62
CA LEU A 161 -4.40 -9.00 6.34
C LEU A 161 -3.92 -7.58 6.64
N GLY A 162 -2.71 -7.22 6.18
CA GLY A 162 -2.13 -5.91 6.45
C GLY A 162 -2.94 -4.80 5.79
N LEU A 163 -2.66 -4.51 4.52
CA LEU A 163 -3.57 -3.71 3.71
C LEU A 163 -4.52 -4.64 2.96
N TRP A 164 -5.81 -4.43 3.11
CA TRP A 164 -6.84 -5.26 2.50
C TRP A 164 -7.76 -4.42 1.63
N PHE A 165 -7.67 -4.62 0.32
CA PHE A 165 -8.58 -4.07 -0.67
C PHE A 165 -9.75 -5.05 -0.82
N ASP A 166 -10.86 -4.74 -0.15
CA ASP A 166 -12.06 -5.58 -0.10
C ASP A 166 -13.08 -5.18 -1.18
N ALA A 167 -14.17 -5.93 -1.29
CA ALA A 167 -15.26 -5.66 -2.21
C ALA A 167 -15.70 -4.18 -2.15
N GLY A 168 -15.75 -3.53 -3.32
CA GLY A 168 -16.07 -2.10 -3.46
C GLY A 168 -14.86 -1.23 -3.78
N SER A 169 -13.63 -1.70 -3.47
CA SER A 169 -12.40 -0.96 -3.75
C SER A 169 -11.79 -1.20 -5.15
N ASP A 170 -12.60 -1.63 -6.12
CA ASP A 170 -12.13 -1.93 -7.48
C ASP A 170 -11.43 -0.71 -8.12
N GLY A 171 -10.34 -0.94 -8.84
CA GLY A 171 -9.62 0.14 -9.53
C GLY A 171 -8.70 0.98 -8.64
N SER A 172 -8.46 0.56 -7.40
CA SER A 172 -7.55 1.27 -6.49
C SER A 172 -6.09 1.22 -6.96
N THR A 173 -5.29 2.17 -6.49
CA THR A 173 -3.84 2.18 -6.70
C THR A 173 -3.12 2.24 -5.36
N LEU A 174 -2.06 1.45 -5.21
CA LEU A 174 -1.15 1.49 -4.07
C LEU A 174 0.27 1.66 -4.58
N GLN A 175 0.96 2.69 -4.08
CA GLN A 175 2.36 2.92 -4.41
C GLN A 175 3.21 3.48 -3.27
N GLY A 176 4.52 3.24 -3.35
CA GLY A 176 5.52 3.89 -2.51
C GLY A 176 5.52 3.49 -1.03
N LEU A 177 4.91 2.35 -0.65
CA LEU A 177 4.91 1.86 0.74
C LEU A 177 5.84 0.66 0.95
N ALA A 178 6.49 0.61 2.11
CA ALA A 178 7.05 -0.62 2.65
C ALA A 178 6.05 -1.26 3.62
N ILE A 179 5.69 -2.53 3.41
CA ILE A 179 4.66 -3.24 4.17
C ILE A 179 5.27 -4.50 4.75
N LYS A 180 5.38 -4.56 6.08
CA LYS A 180 6.06 -5.68 6.76
C LYS A 180 5.46 -6.03 8.11
N GLN A 181 5.84 -7.22 8.58
CA GLN A 181 5.50 -7.75 9.90
C GLN A 181 4.02 -8.06 10.15
N PHE A 182 3.22 -8.20 9.10
CA PHE A 182 1.88 -8.78 9.22
C PHE A 182 1.98 -10.30 9.33
N ARG A 183 2.01 -10.76 10.58
CA ARG A 183 2.19 -12.16 10.95
C ARG A 183 0.86 -12.79 11.35
N GLY A 184 0.69 -14.04 10.98
CA GLY A 184 -0.46 -14.85 11.33
C GLY A 184 -0.20 -16.33 11.13
N SER A 185 -1.17 -17.14 11.54
CA SER A 185 -1.11 -18.61 11.53
C SER A 185 -1.87 -19.18 10.33
N ASP A 186 -1.26 -20.13 9.64
CA ASP A 186 -1.93 -20.99 8.66
C ASP A 186 -2.92 -21.93 9.36
N PRO A 187 -4.16 -22.14 8.87
CA PRO A 187 -4.69 -21.81 7.54
C PRO A 187 -5.33 -20.43 7.36
N ALA A 188 -5.31 -19.55 8.37
CA ALA A 188 -5.96 -18.25 8.25
C ALA A 188 -5.22 -17.37 7.21
N PRO A 189 -5.96 -16.67 6.32
CA PRO A 189 -5.35 -15.82 5.32
C PRO A 189 -4.59 -14.68 6.02
N SER A 190 -3.27 -14.72 5.94
CA SER A 190 -2.37 -13.74 6.57
C SER A 190 -1.39 -13.25 5.52
N HIS A 191 -1.55 -12.01 5.06
CA HIS A 191 -0.78 -11.40 3.99
C HIS A 191 -0.39 -9.98 4.39
N GLY A 192 0.77 -9.48 3.92
CA GLY A 192 1.07 -8.06 4.01
C GLY A 192 0.07 -7.22 3.22
N LEU A 193 -0.30 -7.70 2.04
CA LEU A 193 -1.28 -7.07 1.15
C LEU A 193 -2.26 -8.11 0.60
N PHE A 194 -3.55 -7.79 0.60
CA PHE A 194 -4.59 -8.69 0.09
C PHE A 194 -5.59 -7.96 -0.81
N LEU A 195 -5.85 -8.52 -1.98
CA LEU A 195 -6.75 -7.95 -3.00
C LEU A 195 -7.94 -8.89 -3.21
N SER A 196 -9.05 -8.62 -2.53
CA SER A 196 -10.35 -9.22 -2.87
C SER A 196 -11.03 -8.49 -4.03
N SER A 197 -10.73 -7.21 -4.23
CA SER A 197 -11.25 -6.38 -5.33
C SER A 197 -10.50 -6.56 -6.65
N ASN A 198 -11.09 -6.04 -7.71
CA ASN A 198 -10.63 -6.19 -9.08
C ASN A 198 -9.89 -4.95 -9.60
N ASN A 199 -9.14 -5.12 -10.67
CA ASN A 199 -8.56 -4.03 -11.47
C ASN A 199 -7.66 -3.06 -10.68
N ASN A 200 -7.11 -3.49 -9.55
CA ASN A 200 -6.21 -2.66 -8.75
C ASN A 200 -4.80 -2.62 -9.36
N LYS A 201 -4.08 -1.54 -9.08
CA LYS A 201 -2.67 -1.37 -9.45
C LYS A 201 -1.80 -1.32 -8.19
N ILE A 202 -0.86 -2.23 -8.09
CA ILE A 202 0.12 -2.28 -7.00
C ILE A 202 1.48 -2.01 -7.61
N GLU A 203 2.07 -0.86 -7.32
CA GLU A 203 3.21 -0.30 -8.08
C GLU A 203 4.28 0.26 -7.14
N GLY A 204 5.56 -0.07 -7.32
CA GLY A 204 6.65 0.60 -6.57
C GLY A 204 6.70 0.31 -5.06
N ASN A 205 6.05 -0.75 -4.57
CA ASN A 205 5.98 -1.08 -3.15
C ASN A 205 7.02 -2.13 -2.73
N PHE A 206 7.44 -2.11 -1.46
CA PHE A 206 8.24 -3.18 -0.86
C PHE A 206 7.36 -4.01 0.09
N ILE A 207 7.14 -5.29 -0.23
CA ILE A 207 6.26 -6.18 0.53
C ILE A 207 7.11 -7.30 1.15
N GLY A 208 7.39 -7.14 2.45
CA GLY A 208 8.26 -8.00 3.26
C GLY A 208 9.54 -7.29 3.71
N PRO A 209 10.37 -6.74 2.80
CA PRO A 209 11.56 -5.98 3.21
C PRO A 209 11.18 -4.63 3.86
N GLY A 210 12.11 -4.05 4.62
CA GLY A 210 12.00 -2.64 5.02
C GLY A 210 12.28 -1.69 3.84
N VAL A 211 12.23 -0.38 4.09
CA VAL A 211 12.52 0.68 3.08
C VAL A 211 13.93 0.58 2.47
N ASP A 212 14.85 -0.14 3.12
CA ASP A 212 16.19 -0.42 2.61
C ASP A 212 16.17 -1.40 1.43
N GLY A 213 15.11 -2.20 1.28
CA GLY A 213 14.96 -3.25 0.27
C GLY A 213 15.95 -4.43 0.41
N ILE A 214 16.57 -4.60 1.58
CA ILE A 214 17.63 -5.59 1.83
C ILE A 214 17.38 -6.37 3.11
N SER A 215 17.02 -5.71 4.20
CA SER A 215 16.67 -6.38 5.45
C SER A 215 15.27 -6.99 5.36
N GLY A 216 15.19 -8.31 5.45
CA GLY A 216 13.92 -9.03 5.55
C GLY A 216 13.32 -8.89 6.95
N SER A 217 12.02 -8.60 7.06
CA SER A 217 11.26 -9.01 8.25
C SER A 217 9.85 -9.42 7.85
N LEU A 218 9.44 -10.58 8.34
CA LEU A 218 8.65 -11.49 7.54
C LEU A 218 7.15 -11.21 7.73
N ASN A 219 6.44 -10.75 6.68
CA ASN A 219 5.01 -11.03 6.60
C ASN A 219 4.81 -12.55 6.50
N THR A 220 3.67 -13.10 6.93
CA THR A 220 3.40 -14.54 6.74
C THR A 220 3.39 -14.90 5.24
N HIS A 221 2.67 -14.13 4.43
CA HIS A 221 2.74 -14.15 2.96
C HIS A 221 2.89 -12.70 2.47
N GLY A 222 3.40 -12.50 1.25
CA GLY A 222 3.50 -11.17 0.65
C GLY A 222 2.14 -10.66 0.20
N ILE A 223 1.81 -10.89 -1.07
CA ILE A 223 0.58 -10.44 -1.74
C ILE A 223 -0.36 -11.62 -1.98
N GLY A 224 -1.61 -11.52 -1.51
CA GLY A 224 -2.68 -12.45 -1.85
C GLY A 224 -3.68 -11.81 -2.81
N ILE A 225 -4.08 -12.52 -3.86
CA ILE A 225 -4.96 -12.02 -4.91
C ILE A 225 -6.15 -12.98 -5.05
N ALA A 226 -7.33 -12.50 -4.67
CA ALA A 226 -8.61 -13.19 -4.84
C ALA A 226 -9.51 -12.51 -5.90
N GLY A 227 -9.28 -11.24 -6.19
CA GLY A 227 -9.94 -10.52 -7.29
C GLY A 227 -9.28 -10.75 -8.66
N SER A 228 -9.92 -10.27 -9.71
CA SER A 228 -9.50 -10.43 -11.11
C SER A 228 -8.99 -9.11 -11.72
N GLY A 229 -8.22 -9.21 -12.81
CA GLY A 229 -7.76 -8.03 -13.56
C GLY A 229 -6.75 -7.13 -12.83
N ASN A 230 -6.21 -7.56 -11.68
CA ASN A 230 -5.25 -6.78 -10.92
C ASN A 230 -3.89 -6.76 -11.62
N VAL A 231 -3.17 -5.66 -11.48
CA VAL A 231 -1.81 -5.48 -11.97
C VAL A 231 -0.86 -5.32 -10.79
N ILE A 232 0.03 -6.29 -10.61
CA ILE A 232 1.14 -6.23 -9.66
C ILE A 232 2.39 -5.90 -10.47
N GLY A 233 2.83 -4.66 -10.32
CA GLY A 233 3.90 -4.05 -11.08
C GLY A 233 3.37 -3.33 -12.31
N GLY A 234 4.09 -3.40 -13.42
CA GLY A 234 3.73 -2.63 -14.62
C GLY A 234 4.79 -2.74 -15.71
N LEU A 235 4.67 -1.90 -16.74
CA LEU A 235 5.63 -1.88 -17.86
C LEU A 235 6.68 -0.77 -17.74
N THR A 236 6.59 0.07 -16.71
CA THR A 236 7.47 1.22 -16.48
C THR A 236 8.41 0.98 -15.30
N PRO A 237 9.58 1.65 -15.24
CA PRO A 237 10.52 1.55 -14.12
C PRO A 237 9.90 1.73 -12.74
N GLU A 238 9.04 2.74 -12.56
CA GLU A 238 8.44 3.13 -11.29
C GLU A 238 7.50 2.07 -10.71
N SER A 239 6.94 1.21 -11.57
CA SER A 239 5.95 0.21 -11.16
C SER A 239 6.55 -0.99 -10.41
N ARG A 240 7.87 -1.17 -10.36
CA ARG A 240 8.49 -2.38 -9.80
C ARG A 240 8.21 -2.56 -8.32
N ASN A 241 7.50 -3.63 -7.96
CA ASN A 241 7.43 -4.05 -6.57
C ASN A 241 8.59 -4.97 -6.20
N LEU A 242 8.99 -4.92 -4.93
CA LEU A 242 9.91 -5.85 -4.29
C LEU A 242 9.11 -6.76 -3.35
N VAL A 243 8.84 -8.00 -3.74
CA VAL A 243 8.05 -8.98 -2.97
C VAL A 243 8.95 -10.11 -2.49
N SER A 244 9.61 -9.90 -1.36
CA SER A 244 10.75 -10.72 -0.93
C SER A 244 10.77 -10.88 0.58
N GLY A 245 11.53 -11.85 1.10
CA GLY A 245 11.66 -12.03 2.54
C GLY A 245 10.31 -12.24 3.25
N ASN A 246 9.35 -12.93 2.63
CA ASN A 246 8.11 -13.32 3.30
C ASN A 246 8.25 -14.75 3.84
N ASN A 247 7.68 -15.03 5.02
CA ASN A 247 7.78 -16.31 5.76
C ASN A 247 7.24 -17.53 4.99
N ARG A 248 6.50 -17.29 3.90
CA ARG A 248 5.95 -18.32 3.03
C ARG A 248 6.02 -17.87 1.58
N ARG A 249 4.88 -17.57 0.96
CA ARG A 249 4.79 -17.24 -0.47
C ARG A 249 5.00 -15.75 -0.68
N GLY A 250 5.62 -15.40 -1.80
CA GLY A 250 5.70 -14.03 -2.26
C GLY A 250 4.33 -13.55 -2.73
N ILE A 251 3.85 -14.09 -3.85
CA ILE A 251 2.56 -13.75 -4.45
C ILE A 251 1.71 -15.01 -4.58
N SER A 252 0.45 -14.96 -4.12
CA SER A 252 -0.51 -16.05 -4.25
C SER A 252 -1.74 -15.58 -5.03
N ILE A 253 -2.06 -16.26 -6.15
CA ILE A 253 -3.27 -16.04 -6.92
C ILE A 253 -4.24 -17.18 -6.61
N TYR A 254 -5.36 -16.85 -5.96
CA TYR A 254 -6.32 -17.82 -5.44
C TYR A 254 -7.33 -18.27 -6.48
N THR A 255 -8.06 -19.35 -6.15
CA THR A 255 -9.08 -19.95 -7.01
C THR A 255 -10.07 -18.91 -7.52
N GLY A 256 -10.27 -18.87 -8.84
CA GLY A 256 -11.19 -17.94 -9.50
C GLY A 256 -10.63 -16.54 -9.78
N ALA A 257 -9.48 -16.16 -9.23
CA ALA A 257 -8.82 -14.88 -9.51
C ALA A 257 -8.18 -14.91 -10.91
N SER A 258 -8.87 -14.36 -11.91
CA SER A 258 -8.49 -14.49 -13.33
C SER A 258 -7.96 -13.20 -13.93
N GLY A 259 -7.22 -13.30 -15.05
CA GLY A 259 -6.81 -12.12 -15.82
C GLY A 259 -5.84 -11.19 -15.08
N ASN A 260 -5.15 -11.66 -14.03
CA ASN A 260 -4.19 -10.84 -13.29
C ASN A 260 -2.84 -10.78 -13.99
N PHE A 261 -2.14 -9.66 -13.85
CA PHE A 261 -0.83 -9.41 -14.43
C PHE A 261 0.22 -9.22 -13.34
N ILE A 262 1.21 -10.11 -13.28
CA ILE A 262 2.35 -9.99 -12.37
C ILE A 262 3.57 -9.65 -13.21
N ARG A 263 3.99 -8.38 -13.29
CA ARG A 263 4.99 -7.92 -14.28
C ARG A 263 6.05 -7.01 -13.68
N ARG A 264 7.29 -7.17 -14.13
CA ARG A 264 8.42 -6.32 -13.75
C ARG A 264 8.65 -6.24 -12.23
N ASN A 265 8.37 -7.32 -11.50
CA ASN A 265 8.61 -7.38 -10.06
C ASN A 265 9.94 -8.07 -9.74
N PHE A 266 10.49 -7.75 -8.58
CA PHE A 266 11.61 -8.44 -7.95
C PHE A 266 11.02 -9.33 -6.85
N ILE A 267 11.18 -10.65 -6.97
CA ILE A 267 10.51 -11.63 -6.10
C ILE A 267 11.54 -12.62 -5.56
N GLY A 268 11.72 -12.68 -4.24
CA GLY A 268 12.71 -13.55 -3.61
C GLY A 268 14.17 -13.06 -3.72
N VAL A 269 14.39 -11.88 -4.28
CA VAL A 269 15.68 -11.18 -4.38
C VAL A 269 15.62 -9.85 -3.62
N ASN A 270 16.75 -9.27 -3.26
CA ASN A 270 16.82 -7.92 -2.70
C ASN A 270 16.67 -6.86 -3.80
N ARG A 271 16.66 -5.57 -3.41
CA ARG A 271 16.53 -4.45 -4.35
C ARG A 271 17.61 -4.37 -5.45
N SER A 272 18.77 -5.02 -5.27
CA SER A 272 19.79 -5.05 -6.34
C SER A 272 19.45 -6.04 -7.45
N GLY A 273 18.50 -6.96 -7.21
CA GLY A 273 18.13 -8.02 -8.14
C GLY A 273 19.10 -9.21 -8.14
N ALA A 274 20.28 -9.05 -7.55
CA ALA A 274 21.32 -10.08 -7.53
C ALA A 274 21.51 -10.74 -6.15
N GLY A 275 21.15 -10.07 -5.06
CA GLY A 275 21.24 -10.65 -3.72
C GLY A 275 19.99 -11.47 -3.38
N ALA A 276 20.17 -12.65 -2.78
CA ALA A 276 19.05 -13.47 -2.33
C ALA A 276 18.33 -12.82 -1.14
N LEU A 277 17.01 -12.74 -1.22
CA LEU A 277 16.12 -12.38 -0.10
C LEU A 277 14.85 -13.24 -0.21
N PRO A 278 14.99 -14.56 0.00
CA PRO A 278 14.01 -15.54 -0.47
C PRO A 278 12.66 -15.38 0.22
N ASN A 279 11.60 -15.69 -0.54
CA ASN A 279 10.34 -16.10 0.06
C ASN A 279 10.52 -17.58 0.47
N PHE A 280 10.11 -17.96 1.68
CA PHE A 280 10.43 -19.29 2.24
C PHE A 280 9.65 -20.45 1.60
N ARG A 281 8.71 -20.16 0.71
CA ARG A 281 8.01 -21.13 -0.16
C ARG A 281 8.03 -20.66 -1.61
N GLU A 282 6.90 -20.70 -2.31
CA GLU A 282 6.81 -20.30 -3.71
C GLU A 282 6.97 -18.77 -3.87
N GLY A 283 7.77 -18.33 -4.84
CA GLY A 283 7.82 -16.91 -5.22
C GLY A 283 6.48 -16.43 -5.76
N VAL A 284 5.89 -17.20 -6.68
CA VAL A 284 4.53 -17.01 -7.21
C VAL A 284 3.80 -18.36 -7.21
N ALA A 285 2.63 -18.43 -6.57
CA ALA A 285 1.74 -19.58 -6.59
C ALA A 285 0.40 -19.23 -7.25
N VAL A 286 -0.11 -20.12 -8.10
CA VAL A 286 -1.37 -19.95 -8.82
C VAL A 286 -2.26 -21.16 -8.51
N PHE A 287 -3.40 -20.93 -7.89
CA PHE A 287 -4.34 -21.97 -7.46
C PHE A 287 -5.60 -21.88 -8.32
N ASP A 288 -5.91 -22.92 -9.09
CA ASP A 288 -7.15 -23.10 -9.86
C ASP A 288 -7.73 -21.80 -10.45
N SER A 289 -6.88 -21.06 -11.17
CA SER A 289 -7.23 -19.77 -11.76
C SER A 289 -6.68 -19.64 -13.18
N ALA A 290 -7.48 -19.02 -14.05
CA ALA A 290 -7.25 -18.95 -15.48
C ALA A 290 -6.77 -17.55 -15.92
N ASP A 291 -6.14 -17.49 -17.10
CA ASP A 291 -5.80 -16.26 -17.82
C ASP A 291 -4.88 -15.28 -17.05
N ASN A 292 -4.18 -15.76 -16.03
CA ASN A 292 -3.17 -14.99 -15.32
C ASN A 292 -1.86 -14.98 -16.10
N VAL A 293 -1.21 -13.82 -16.18
CA VAL A 293 0.06 -13.65 -16.87
C VAL A 293 1.14 -13.27 -15.89
N ILE A 294 2.08 -14.19 -15.68
CA ILE A 294 3.22 -14.02 -14.80
C ILE A 294 4.40 -13.63 -15.70
N GLY A 295 4.60 -12.33 -15.80
CA GLY A 295 5.48 -11.66 -16.74
C GLY A 295 4.72 -11.28 -18.02
N GLY A 296 5.31 -11.59 -19.17
CA GLY A 296 4.68 -11.36 -20.47
C GLY A 296 5.63 -11.69 -21.60
N GLY A 297 5.12 -11.63 -22.84
CA GLY A 297 5.93 -11.90 -24.04
C GLY A 297 6.95 -10.80 -24.37
N ASN A 298 6.84 -9.63 -23.74
CA ASN A 298 7.79 -8.53 -23.92
C ASN A 298 8.86 -8.56 -22.80
N PRO A 299 10.16 -8.44 -23.14
CA PRO A 299 11.23 -8.29 -22.15
C PRO A 299 10.97 -7.25 -21.06
N ILE A 300 10.23 -6.17 -21.31
CA ILE A 300 9.94 -5.16 -20.28
C ILE A 300 8.96 -5.64 -19.19
N ALA A 301 8.27 -6.77 -19.41
CA ALA A 301 7.34 -7.37 -18.45
C ALA A 301 7.99 -8.44 -17.56
N ARG A 302 9.28 -8.76 -17.78
CA ARG A 302 10.01 -9.83 -17.07
C ARG A 302 9.99 -9.61 -15.55
N ASN A 303 9.64 -10.63 -14.77
CA ASN A 303 9.92 -10.64 -13.33
C ASN A 303 11.32 -11.23 -13.10
N ILE A 304 12.00 -10.76 -12.05
CA ILE A 304 13.21 -11.41 -11.51
C ILE A 304 12.77 -12.25 -10.32
N ILE A 305 12.97 -13.57 -10.38
CA ILE A 305 12.49 -14.52 -9.38
C ILE A 305 13.65 -15.43 -8.95
N SER A 306 13.89 -15.57 -7.64
CA SER A 306 14.83 -16.53 -7.04
C SER A 306 14.15 -17.52 -6.10
#